data_AF-A0A3M7N938-F1
#
_entry.id   AF-A0A3M7N938-F1
#
_cell.length_a   1.000
_cell.length_b   1.000
_cell.length_c   1.000
_cell.angle_alpha   90.00
_cell.angle_beta   90.00
_cell.angle_gamma   90.00
#
_symmetry.space_group_name_H-M   'P 1'
#
loop_
_entity.id
_entity.type
_entity.pdbx_description
1 polymer ?
#
loop_
_entity_poly.entity_id
_entity_poly.type
_entity_poly.pdbx_seq_one_letter_code
_entity_poly.pdbx_strand_id
1 'polypeptide(L)'
;MEPSPQEQFWREWHEIRQSLQTWQRNPAAIIHGRNASTLSELTDEQRIDLVNISESFRFAALLYTERLAYPSAASTVGNISSWVRQGLHFIKQVKSDVYLLWPLFIIGAECVDEADIDVIRTRCLDIQKDSGFLNNKSTLDLLEKIWAANISDQAGYGYINRTQSGFRFTKIMALEGNEGEYMVV
;
A
#
# COMPACT_ATOMS: atom_id res chain seq x y z
N MET A 1 -21.19 1.69 30.07
CA MET A 1 -21.59 0.86 28.92
C MET A 1 -20.39 0.77 28.01
N GLU A 2 -19.95 -0.44 27.69
CA GLU A 2 -18.92 -0.64 26.66
C GLU A 2 -19.44 -0.16 25.30
N PRO A 3 -18.62 0.51 24.47
CA PRO A 3 -19.01 0.90 23.12
C PRO A 3 -19.30 -0.35 22.28
N SER A 4 -20.24 -0.24 21.35
CA SER A 4 -20.48 -1.31 20.38
C SER A 4 -19.24 -1.52 19.49
N PRO A 5 -19.06 -2.72 18.90
CA PRO A 5 -17.93 -2.99 18.00
C PRO A 5 -17.84 -2.00 16.83
N GLN A 6 -18.98 -1.52 16.33
CA GLN A 6 -19.04 -0.53 15.26
C GLN A 6 -18.54 0.84 15.72
N GLU A 7 -18.95 1.29 16.91
CA GLU A 7 -18.47 2.56 17.49
C GLU A 7 -16.97 2.50 17.79
N GLN A 8 -16.49 1.36 18.28
CA GLN A 8 -15.06 1.13 18.51
C GLN A 8 -14.27 1.20 17.20
N PHE A 9 -14.72 0.51 16.15
CA PHE A 9 -14.07 0.54 14.84
C PHE A 9 -13.94 1.97 14.30
N TRP A 10 -15.03 2.74 14.30
CA TRP A 10 -14.99 4.10 13.74
C TRP A 10 -14.13 5.05 14.55
N ARG A 11 -14.10 4.89 15.89
CA ARG A 11 -13.19 5.63 16.75
C ARG A 11 -11.73 5.32 16.42
N GLU A 12 -11.36 4.04 16.43
CA GLU A 12 -9.99 3.59 16.13
C GLU A 12 -9.56 3.99 14.72
N TRP A 13 -10.46 3.85 13.74
CA TRP A 13 -10.21 4.27 12.36
C TRP A 13 -9.94 5.78 12.27
N HIS A 14 -10.72 6.62 12.95
CA HIS A 14 -10.48 8.07 13.00
C HIS A 14 -9.14 8.39 13.67
N GLU A 15 -8.85 7.77 14.81
CA GLU A 15 -7.60 7.99 15.56
C GLU A 15 -6.36 7.61 14.74
N ILE A 16 -6.37 6.42 14.14
CA ILE A 16 -5.27 5.92 13.30
C ILE A 16 -5.12 6.82 12.06
N ARG A 17 -6.21 7.15 11.37
CA ARG A 17 -6.17 8.02 10.19
C ARG A 17 -5.61 9.39 10.53
N GLN A 18 -6.10 10.03 11.59
CA GLN A 18 -5.59 11.33 12.02
C GLN A 18 -4.11 11.26 12.41
N SER A 19 -3.71 10.23 13.15
CA SER A 19 -2.32 9.99 13.49
C SER A 19 -1.45 9.87 12.25
N LEU A 20 -1.83 9.04 11.26
CA LEU A 20 -1.08 8.86 10.02
C LEU A 20 -1.06 10.12 9.12
N GLN A 21 -2.12 10.92 9.11
CA GLN A 21 -2.19 12.15 8.33
C GLN A 21 -1.35 13.28 8.94
N THR A 22 -1.32 13.38 10.26
CA THR A 22 -0.55 14.38 11.00
C THR A 22 0.86 13.93 11.32
N TRP A 23 1.15 12.64 11.15
CA TRP A 23 2.49 12.11 11.31
C TRP A 23 3.42 12.82 10.35
N GLN A 24 4.48 13.38 10.92
CA GLN A 24 5.60 13.93 10.18
C GLN A 24 6.82 13.16 10.65
N ARG A 25 7.60 12.62 9.71
CA ARG A 25 8.96 12.16 10.03
C ARG A 25 9.82 13.39 10.30
N ASN A 26 9.74 13.97 11.50
CA ASN A 26 10.59 15.10 11.86
C ASN A 26 12.05 14.59 11.91
N PRO A 27 12.93 14.99 10.97
CA PRO A 27 14.31 14.51 10.97
C PRO A 27 15.04 14.94 12.25
N ALA A 28 14.66 16.11 12.81
CA ALA A 28 15.25 16.65 14.03
C ALA A 28 14.78 15.95 15.31
N ALA A 29 13.54 15.42 15.34
CA ALA A 29 13.06 14.61 16.48
C ALA A 29 13.88 13.32 16.64
N ILE A 30 14.52 12.86 15.56
CA ILE A 30 15.37 11.69 15.59
C ILE A 30 16.80 12.02 16.06
N ILE A 31 17.35 13.18 15.67
CA ILE A 31 18.64 13.70 16.14
C ILE A 31 18.64 13.93 17.66
N HIS A 32 17.47 14.16 18.28
CA HIS A 32 17.34 14.32 19.73
C HIS A 32 16.70 13.11 20.46
N GLY A 33 16.34 12.05 19.73
CA GLY A 33 15.73 10.84 20.28
C GLY A 33 16.77 9.79 20.72
N ARG A 34 16.32 8.72 21.39
CA ARG A 34 17.13 7.57 21.87
C ARG A 34 18.04 6.90 20.81
N ASN A 35 17.86 7.22 19.53
CA ASN A 35 18.57 6.65 18.37
C ASN A 35 19.42 7.70 17.62
N ALA A 36 19.65 8.87 18.22
CA ALA A 36 20.43 9.96 17.63
C ALA A 36 21.83 9.52 17.16
N SER A 37 22.45 8.58 17.89
CA SER A 37 23.77 8.04 17.59
C SER A 37 23.80 7.20 16.31
N THR A 38 22.83 6.30 16.11
CA THR A 38 22.76 5.42 14.92
C THR A 38 22.39 6.17 13.65
N LEU A 39 21.72 7.31 13.75
CA LEU A 39 21.30 8.13 12.59
C LEU A 39 22.25 9.28 12.27
N SER A 40 23.18 9.57 13.18
CA SER A 40 24.35 10.40 12.91
C SER A 40 25.40 9.67 12.05
N GLU A 41 25.36 8.34 12.00
CA GLU A 41 26.26 7.49 11.20
C GLU A 41 25.75 7.23 9.78
N LEU A 42 24.50 7.56 9.46
CA LEU A 42 23.95 7.39 8.12
C LEU A 42 24.41 8.49 7.16
N THR A 43 24.64 8.11 5.91
CA THR A 43 24.83 9.08 4.83
C THR A 43 23.53 9.84 4.55
N ASP A 44 23.64 10.99 3.89
CA ASP A 44 22.46 11.78 3.50
C ASP A 44 21.54 10.99 2.58
N GLU A 45 22.09 10.15 1.68
CA GLU A 45 21.32 9.28 0.80
C GLU A 45 20.51 8.25 1.60
N GLN A 46 21.13 7.59 2.58
CA GLN A 46 20.43 6.62 3.44
C GLN A 46 19.32 7.28 4.27
N ARG A 47 19.54 8.52 4.71
CA ARG A 47 18.51 9.29 5.43
C ARG A 47 17.32 9.62 4.53
N ILE A 48 17.58 10.10 3.31
CA ILE A 48 16.54 10.39 2.31
C ILE A 48 15.77 9.11 1.99
N ASP A 49 16.48 8.00 1.79
CA ASP A 49 15.87 6.73 1.46
C ASP A 49 14.96 6.22 2.57
N LEU A 50 15.38 6.30 3.83
CA LEU A 50 14.53 5.97 4.98
C LEU A 50 13.28 6.85 5.07
N VAL A 51 13.35 8.13 4.69
CA VAL A 51 12.17 8.99 4.61
C VAL A 51 11.22 8.48 3.54
N ASN A 52 11.72 8.21 2.33
CA ASN A 52 10.91 7.71 1.22
C ASN A 52 10.27 6.34 1.53
N ILE A 53 11.01 5.44 2.16
CA ILE A 53 10.47 4.15 2.64
C ILE A 53 9.35 4.41 3.64
N SER A 54 9.58 5.25 4.64
CA SER A 54 8.58 5.51 5.68
C SER A 54 7.31 6.14 5.14
N GLU A 55 7.45 7.09 4.22
CA GLU A 55 6.31 7.72 3.56
C GLU A 55 5.55 6.69 2.68
N SER A 56 6.26 5.80 1.99
CA SER A 56 5.63 4.70 1.23
C SER A 56 4.76 3.82 2.13
N PHE A 57 5.26 3.44 3.31
CA PHE A 57 4.48 2.71 4.31
C PHE A 57 3.32 3.52 4.87
N ARG A 58 3.51 4.81 5.15
CA ARG A 58 2.46 5.68 5.68
C ARG A 58 1.29 5.80 4.72
N PHE A 59 1.55 6.03 3.43
CA PHE A 59 0.50 6.12 2.42
C PHE A 59 -0.17 4.78 2.16
N ALA A 60 0.58 3.68 2.15
CA ALA A 60 0.00 2.34 2.10
C ALA A 60 -0.91 2.07 3.31
N ALA A 61 -0.52 2.48 4.52
CA ALA A 61 -1.34 2.37 5.74
C ALA A 61 -2.59 3.25 5.69
N LEU A 62 -2.48 4.49 5.22
CA LEU A 62 -3.65 5.35 5.03
C LEU A 62 -4.63 4.74 4.00
N LEU A 63 -4.11 4.18 2.92
CA LEU A 63 -4.89 3.53 1.87
C LEU A 63 -5.57 2.27 2.40
N TYR A 64 -4.83 1.44 3.14
CA TYR A 64 -5.34 0.25 3.80
C TYR A 64 -6.47 0.61 4.77
N THR A 65 -6.26 1.64 5.60
CA THR A 65 -7.25 2.15 6.54
C THR A 65 -8.50 2.65 5.83
N GLU A 66 -8.37 3.38 4.72
CA GLU A 66 -9.51 3.85 3.92
C GLU A 66 -10.33 2.67 3.36
N ARG A 67 -9.66 1.61 2.92
CA ARG A 67 -10.29 0.40 2.38
C ARG A 67 -11.06 -0.42 3.42
N LEU A 68 -10.58 -0.45 4.66
CA LEU A 68 -11.33 -1.06 5.76
C LEU A 68 -12.65 -0.34 6.03
N ALA A 69 -12.65 0.99 5.99
CA ALA A 69 -13.87 1.79 6.19
C ALA A 69 -14.81 1.79 4.97
N TYR A 70 -14.24 1.78 3.76
CA TYR A 70 -14.98 1.88 2.50
C TYR A 70 -14.62 0.73 1.54
N PRO A 71 -15.01 -0.51 1.87
CA PRO A 71 -14.61 -1.71 1.13
C PRO A 71 -15.10 -1.74 -0.31
N SER A 72 -16.21 -1.05 -0.63
CA SER A 72 -16.83 -1.04 -1.97
C SER A 72 -16.52 0.22 -2.79
N ALA A 73 -15.72 1.15 -2.27
CA ALA A 73 -15.39 2.38 -2.99
C ALA A 73 -14.59 2.09 -4.26
N ALA A 74 -14.82 2.85 -5.34
CA ALA A 74 -13.96 2.75 -6.51
C ALA A 74 -12.57 3.32 -6.20
N SER A 75 -11.50 2.75 -6.77
CA SER A 75 -10.14 3.29 -6.59
C SER A 75 -9.96 4.69 -7.20
N THR A 76 -10.88 5.11 -8.06
CA THR A 76 -10.96 6.46 -8.62
C THR A 76 -11.53 7.51 -7.66
N VAL A 77 -12.03 7.10 -6.49
CA VAL A 77 -12.49 8.04 -5.45
C VAL A 77 -11.33 8.93 -5.00
N GLY A 78 -11.61 10.21 -4.75
CA GLY A 78 -10.60 11.24 -4.54
C GLY A 78 -9.59 10.94 -3.42
N ASN A 79 -10.05 10.33 -2.31
CA ASN A 79 -9.13 9.94 -1.24
C ASN A 79 -8.19 8.82 -1.71
N ILE A 80 -8.74 7.70 -2.17
CA ILE A 80 -7.94 6.53 -2.59
C ILE A 80 -6.92 6.92 -3.67
N SER A 81 -7.37 7.55 -4.76
CA SER A 81 -6.49 7.95 -5.87
C SER A 81 -5.39 8.94 -5.45
N SER A 82 -5.70 9.86 -4.53
CA SER A 82 -4.70 10.80 -4.02
C SER A 82 -3.64 10.11 -3.15
N TRP A 83 -4.01 9.09 -2.39
CA TRP A 83 -3.06 8.37 -1.53
C TRP A 83 -2.18 7.44 -2.38
N VAL A 84 -2.75 6.81 -3.40
CA VAL A 84 -2.00 6.05 -4.42
C VAL A 84 -0.96 6.95 -5.08
N ARG A 85 -1.35 8.13 -5.57
CA ARG A 85 -0.43 9.08 -6.21
C ARG A 85 0.71 9.50 -5.29
N GLN A 86 0.41 9.81 -4.03
CA GLN A 86 1.43 10.18 -3.05
C GLN A 86 2.34 8.99 -2.71
N GLY A 87 1.79 7.80 -2.49
CA GLY A 87 2.57 6.59 -2.26
C GLY A 87 3.52 6.27 -3.41
N LEU A 88 3.04 6.33 -4.65
CA LEU A 88 3.86 6.14 -5.85
C LEU A 88 4.97 7.18 -5.99
N HIS A 89 4.71 8.43 -5.61
CA HIS A 89 5.74 9.46 -5.60
C HIS A 89 6.93 9.08 -4.70
N PHE A 90 6.68 8.53 -3.50
CA PHE A 90 7.74 8.11 -2.59
C PHE A 90 8.39 6.79 -3.03
N ILE A 91 7.61 5.80 -3.49
CA ILE A 91 8.12 4.53 -4.02
C ILE A 91 9.14 4.77 -5.16
N LYS A 92 8.86 5.71 -6.07
CA LYS A 92 9.79 6.06 -7.16
C LYS A 92 11.15 6.56 -6.66
N GLN A 93 11.18 7.18 -5.50
CA GLN A 93 12.39 7.82 -4.94
C GLN A 93 13.22 6.88 -4.08
N VAL A 94 12.65 5.77 -3.61
CA VAL A 94 13.40 4.77 -2.85
C VAL A 94 14.49 4.16 -3.72
N LYS A 95 15.72 4.15 -3.24
CA LYS A 95 16.90 3.55 -3.89
C LYS A 95 17.24 2.18 -3.32
N SER A 96 16.83 1.90 -2.09
CA SER A 96 17.03 0.58 -1.50
C SER A 96 16.08 -0.47 -2.08
N ASP A 97 16.61 -1.66 -2.32
CA ASP A 97 15.84 -2.80 -2.84
C ASP A 97 15.26 -3.69 -1.74
N VAL A 98 15.20 -3.19 -0.51
CA VAL A 98 14.66 -3.91 0.64
C VAL A 98 13.46 -3.17 1.24
N TYR A 99 12.52 -3.94 1.80
CA TYR A 99 11.38 -3.48 2.61
C TYR A 99 10.17 -2.85 1.90
N LEU A 100 10.08 -2.84 0.56
CA LEU A 100 8.92 -2.25 -0.12
C LEU A 100 7.79 -3.20 -0.51
N LEU A 101 7.89 -4.49 -0.15
CA LEU A 101 6.93 -5.51 -0.59
C LEU A 101 5.48 -5.13 -0.24
N TRP A 102 5.21 -4.79 1.03
CA TRP A 102 3.88 -4.43 1.47
C TRP A 102 3.38 -3.11 0.84
N PRO A 103 4.14 -2.00 0.84
CA PRO A 103 3.73 -0.79 0.12
C PRO A 103 3.45 -1.00 -1.38
N LEU A 104 4.31 -1.74 -2.08
CA LEU A 104 4.13 -2.06 -3.51
C LEU A 104 2.82 -2.81 -3.75
N PHE A 105 2.53 -3.79 -2.90
CA PHE A 105 1.30 -4.56 -3.02
C PHE A 105 0.05 -3.73 -2.74
N ILE A 106 0.01 -3.02 -1.61
CA ILE A 106 -1.17 -2.25 -1.19
C ILE A 106 -1.47 -1.10 -2.15
N ILE A 107 -0.45 -0.34 -2.55
CA ILE A 107 -0.61 0.78 -3.48
C ILE A 107 -0.86 0.24 -4.90
N GLY A 108 -0.15 -0.82 -5.30
CA GLY A 108 -0.30 -1.42 -6.63
C GLY A 108 -1.70 -1.98 -6.89
N ALA A 109 -2.31 -2.63 -5.90
CA ALA A 109 -3.66 -3.18 -6.04
C ALA A 109 -4.73 -2.10 -6.35
N GLU A 110 -4.44 -0.85 -6.02
CA GLU A 110 -5.32 0.31 -6.19
C GLU A 110 -4.97 1.16 -7.41
N CYS A 111 -3.89 0.84 -8.14
CA CYS A 111 -3.57 1.48 -9.41
C CYS A 111 -4.63 1.14 -10.46
N VAL A 112 -4.98 2.14 -11.28
CA VAL A 112 -6.00 2.03 -12.34
C VAL A 112 -5.42 2.45 -13.69
N ASP A 113 -4.53 3.44 -13.69
CA ASP A 113 -3.89 3.95 -14.90
C ASP A 113 -2.61 3.16 -15.22
N GLU A 114 -2.37 2.89 -16.50
CA GLU A 114 -1.21 2.08 -16.94
C GLU A 114 0.12 2.69 -16.50
N ALA A 115 0.22 4.03 -16.48
CA ALA A 115 1.43 4.72 -16.03
C ALA A 115 1.77 4.46 -14.55
N ASP A 116 0.75 4.27 -13.70
CA ASP A 116 0.94 3.96 -12.28
C ASP A 116 1.25 2.47 -12.10
N ILE A 117 0.61 1.61 -12.89
CA ILE A 117 0.87 0.16 -12.97
C ILE A 117 2.33 -0.10 -13.39
N ASP A 118 2.81 0.57 -14.43
CA ASP A 118 4.18 0.45 -14.94
C ASP A 118 5.24 0.77 -13.89
N VAL A 119 4.94 1.72 -13.00
CA VAL A 119 5.82 2.08 -11.89
C VAL A 119 5.98 0.91 -10.93
N ILE A 120 4.86 0.31 -10.51
CA ILE A 120 4.89 -0.85 -9.60
C ILE A 120 5.58 -2.04 -10.27
N ARG A 121 5.23 -2.32 -11.54
CA ARG A 121 5.84 -3.39 -12.34
C ARG A 121 7.36 -3.24 -12.40
N THR A 122 7.84 -2.06 -12.80
CA THR A 122 9.27 -1.75 -12.88
C THR A 122 9.95 -1.95 -11.53
N ARG A 123 9.37 -1.42 -10.45
CA ARG A 123 9.96 -1.54 -9.11
C ARG A 123 9.99 -2.96 -8.56
N CYS A 124 8.95 -3.77 -8.80
CA CYS A 124 8.95 -5.18 -8.41
C CYS A 124 10.05 -5.95 -9.16
N LEU A 125 10.25 -5.68 -10.46
CA LEU A 125 11.28 -6.34 -11.28
C LEU A 125 12.70 -5.94 -10.86
N ASP A 126 12.95 -4.65 -10.63
CA ASP A 126 14.25 -4.13 -10.17
C ASP A 126 14.63 -4.79 -8.83
N ILE A 127 13.71 -4.75 -7.85
CA ILE A 127 13.94 -5.36 -6.54
C ILE A 127 14.18 -6.87 -6.65
N GLN A 128 13.42 -7.58 -7.48
CA GLN A 128 13.60 -9.03 -7.68
C GLN A 128 14.99 -9.34 -8.24
N LYS A 129 15.47 -8.54 -9.19
CA LYS A 129 16.78 -8.73 -9.83
C LYS A 129 17.92 -8.55 -8.83
N ASP A 130 17.80 -7.57 -7.94
CA ASP A 130 18.90 -7.17 -7.06
C ASP A 130 18.92 -7.97 -5.74
N SER A 131 17.76 -8.47 -5.30
CA SER A 131 17.62 -9.14 -3.99
C SER A 131 17.46 -10.67 -4.06
N GLY A 132 17.11 -11.23 -5.21
CA GLY A 132 16.81 -12.66 -5.36
C GLY A 132 15.56 -13.14 -4.61
N PHE A 133 14.82 -12.23 -3.96
CA PHE A 133 13.60 -12.57 -3.23
C PHE A 133 12.43 -12.80 -4.19
N LEU A 134 11.97 -14.04 -4.26
CA LEU A 134 10.83 -14.47 -5.08
C LEU A 134 9.50 -13.83 -4.63
N ASN A 135 9.44 -13.27 -3.41
CA ASN A 135 8.23 -12.63 -2.89
C ASN A 135 7.75 -11.48 -3.79
N ASN A 136 8.66 -10.65 -4.30
CA ASN A 136 8.29 -9.54 -5.19
C ASN A 136 7.74 -10.04 -6.53
N LYS A 137 8.21 -11.20 -7.01
CA LYS A 137 7.65 -11.87 -8.18
C LYS A 137 6.23 -12.35 -7.91
N SER A 138 6.02 -13.07 -6.82
CA SER A 138 4.68 -13.54 -6.43
C SER A 138 3.70 -12.38 -6.23
N THR A 139 4.17 -11.27 -5.65
CA THR A 139 3.40 -10.03 -5.52
C THR A 139 3.05 -9.43 -6.88
N LEU A 140 4.01 -9.33 -7.81
CA LEU A 140 3.75 -8.83 -9.15
C LEU A 140 2.77 -9.73 -9.90
N ASP A 141 2.94 -11.04 -9.85
CA ASP A 141 2.05 -12.01 -10.50
C ASP A 141 0.60 -11.87 -10.00
N LEU A 142 0.39 -11.61 -8.70
CA LEU A 142 -0.93 -11.35 -8.14
C LEU A 142 -1.50 -9.99 -8.58
N LEU A 143 -0.67 -8.96 -8.65
CA LEU A 143 -1.07 -7.63 -9.10
C LEU A 143 -1.49 -7.62 -10.58
N GLU A 144 -0.77 -8.32 -11.45
CA GLU A 144 -1.13 -8.46 -12.87
C GLU A 144 -2.53 -9.10 -13.03
N LYS A 145 -2.87 -10.09 -12.20
CA LYS A 145 -4.21 -10.68 -12.18
C LYS A 145 -5.28 -9.68 -11.72
N ILE A 146 -4.99 -8.87 -10.70
CA ILE A 146 -5.89 -7.82 -10.22
C ILE A 146 -6.16 -6.79 -11.32
N TRP A 147 -5.12 -6.34 -12.00
CA TRP A 147 -5.25 -5.36 -13.09
C TRP A 147 -6.01 -5.94 -14.30
N ALA A 148 -5.72 -7.18 -14.70
CA ALA A 148 -6.43 -7.86 -15.79
C ALA A 148 -7.93 -8.07 -15.49
N ALA A 149 -8.28 -8.40 -14.24
CA ALA A 149 -9.68 -8.54 -13.82
C ALA A 149 -10.44 -7.20 -13.91
N ASN A 150 -9.79 -6.07 -13.62
CA ASN A 150 -10.41 -4.75 -13.74
C ASN A 150 -10.69 -4.36 -15.20
N ILE A 151 -9.80 -4.70 -16.14
CA ILE A 151 -10.01 -4.45 -17.57
C ILE A 151 -11.20 -5.28 -18.08
N SER A 152 -11.29 -6.53 -17.63
CA SER A 152 -12.37 -7.46 -18.02
C SER A 152 -13.74 -7.00 -17.50
N ASP A 153 -13.81 -6.52 -16.26
CA ASP A 153 -15.03 -5.93 -15.68
C ASP A 153 -15.46 -4.63 -16.39
N GLN A 154 -14.55 -3.92 -17.06
CA GLN A 154 -14.85 -2.73 -17.87
C GLN A 154 -15.30 -3.06 -19.31
N ALA A 155 -14.86 -4.20 -19.86
CA ALA A 155 -15.08 -4.57 -21.27
C ALA A 155 -16.31 -5.48 -21.50
N GLY A 156 -16.85 -6.15 -20.47
CA GLY A 156 -17.96 -7.10 -20.62
C GLY A 156 -19.08 -6.87 -19.61
N TYR A 157 -20.29 -6.65 -20.14
CA TYR A 157 -21.62 -6.85 -19.52
C TYR A 157 -21.74 -6.70 -18.00
N GLY A 158 -22.54 -5.69 -17.60
CA GLY A 158 -23.12 -5.63 -16.26
C GLY A 158 -23.75 -6.96 -15.85
N TYR A 159 -23.90 -7.15 -14.53
CA TYR A 159 -24.38 -8.37 -13.86
C TYR A 159 -23.30 -9.38 -13.46
N ILE A 160 -22.26 -8.93 -12.76
CA ILE A 160 -21.64 -9.75 -11.73
C ILE A 160 -21.78 -9.00 -10.40
N ASN A 161 -22.34 -9.69 -9.42
CA ASN A 161 -22.86 -9.17 -8.14
C ASN A 161 -22.03 -8.03 -7.52
N ARG A 162 -22.69 -6.88 -7.34
CA ARG A 162 -22.21 -5.65 -6.65
C ARG A 162 -22.01 -5.82 -5.13
N THR A 163 -21.71 -7.03 -4.67
CA THR A 163 -21.56 -7.36 -3.25
C THR A 163 -20.23 -8.06 -3.04
N GLN A 164 -19.12 -7.35 -3.21
CA GLN A 164 -17.82 -7.91 -2.84
C GLN A 164 -17.06 -6.88 -2.01
N SER A 165 -16.93 -7.20 -0.72
CA SER A 165 -16.41 -6.36 0.33
C SER A 165 -14.90 -6.49 0.45
N GLY A 166 -14.15 -5.40 0.23
CA GLY A 166 -12.79 -5.25 0.71
C GLY A 166 -11.78 -4.95 -0.38
N PHE A 167 -10.51 -5.18 -0.07
CA PHE A 167 -9.40 -5.01 -1.01
C PHE A 167 -9.57 -5.88 -2.26
N ARG A 168 -9.18 -5.37 -3.43
CA ARG A 168 -9.37 -6.08 -4.71
C ARG A 168 -8.71 -7.46 -4.79
N PHE A 169 -7.62 -7.67 -4.04
CA PHE A 169 -6.98 -8.97 -3.98
C PHE A 169 -7.87 -10.05 -3.34
N THR A 170 -8.82 -9.69 -2.46
CA THR A 170 -9.73 -10.69 -1.84
C THR A 170 -10.61 -11.39 -2.87
N LYS A 171 -10.96 -10.71 -3.98
CA LYS A 171 -11.69 -11.30 -5.11
C LYS A 171 -10.86 -12.38 -5.82
N ILE A 172 -9.61 -12.06 -6.15
CA ILE A 172 -8.70 -13.02 -6.82
C ILE A 172 -8.41 -14.21 -5.90
N MET A 173 -8.20 -13.94 -4.61
CA MET A 173 -7.98 -14.95 -3.58
C MET A 173 -9.15 -15.94 -3.44
N ALA A 174 -10.38 -15.43 -3.38
CA ALA A 174 -11.58 -16.26 -3.33
C ALA A 174 -11.73 -17.12 -4.61
N LEU A 175 -11.37 -16.58 -5.77
CA LEU A 175 -11.41 -17.31 -7.05
C LEU A 175 -10.36 -18.42 -7.11
N GLU A 176 -9.22 -18.27 -6.43
CA GLU A 176 -8.16 -19.28 -6.37
C GLU A 176 -8.34 -20.31 -5.24
N GLY A 177 -9.44 -20.23 -4.47
CA GLY A 177 -9.71 -21.14 -3.34
C GLY A 177 -8.66 -21.02 -2.23
N ASN A 178 -8.00 -19.87 -2.14
CA ASN A 178 -6.89 -19.65 -1.23
C ASN A 178 -7.43 -18.96 0.03
N GLU A 179 -7.50 -19.68 1.15
CA GLU A 179 -7.97 -19.17 2.45
C GLU A 179 -6.86 -18.46 3.26
N GLY A 180 -5.66 -18.31 2.70
CA GLY A 180 -4.55 -17.67 3.39
C GLY A 180 -4.81 -16.19 3.67
N GLU A 181 -4.73 -15.79 4.94
CA GLU A 181 -4.53 -14.39 5.33
C GLU A 181 -3.14 -13.96 4.87
N TYR A 182 -3.04 -13.27 3.74
CA TYR A 182 -1.82 -12.55 3.37
C TYR A 182 -1.69 -11.30 4.24
N MET A 183 -1.25 -11.46 5.49
CA MET A 183 -0.40 -10.42 6.06
C MET A 183 0.93 -10.51 5.32
N VAL A 184 1.09 -9.65 4.31
CA VAL A 184 2.39 -9.45 3.68
C VAL A 184 3.27 -8.75 4.72
N VAL A 185 3.90 -9.53 5.61
CA VAL A 185 4.90 -9.06 6.57
C VAL A 185 6.25 -9.02 5.89
#